data_AF-K6TWZ0-F1
#
_entry.id   AF-K6TWZ0-F1
#
_cell.length_a   1.000
_cell.length_b   1.000
_cell.length_c   1.000
_cell.angle_alpha   90.00
_cell.angle_beta   90.00
_cell.angle_gamma   90.00
#
_symmetry.space_group_name_H-M   'P 1'
#
loop_
_entity.id
_entity.type
_entity.pdbx_description
1 polymer ?
#
loop_
_entity_poly.entity_id
_entity_poly.type
_entity_poly.pdbx_seq_one_letter_code
_entity_poly.pdbx_strand_id
1 'polypeptide(L)' 'MMVCCAADMQIAGIRCDSNNLEICDSDTLIKIKGKIKKDTFKGEVDILIVVEHLEKDPNPDTLYVYPF' A
#
# COMPACT_ATOMS: atom_id res chain seq x y z
N MET A 1 -7.80 -21.28 26.86
CA MET A 1 -7.02 -21.43 25.63
C MET A 1 -7.80 -20.74 24.51
N MET A 2 -7.56 -19.45 24.31
CA MET A 2 -8.29 -18.61 23.36
C MET A 2 -7.28 -18.20 22.28
N VAL A 3 -7.26 -18.96 21.19
CA VAL A 3 -6.56 -18.59 19.96
C VAL A 3 -7.52 -17.69 19.19
N CYS A 4 -7.34 -16.38 19.29
CA CYS A 4 -7.99 -15.46 18.37
C CYS A 4 -7.32 -15.67 17.00
N CYS A 5 -8.09 -16.06 16.00
CA CYS A 5 -7.62 -16.38 14.66
C CYS A 5 -6.95 -15.16 14.02
N ALA A 6 -5.62 -15.15 13.98
CA ALA A 6 -4.84 -14.27 13.10
C ALA A 6 -4.97 -14.65 11.60
N ALA A 7 -5.89 -15.55 11.25
CA ALA A 7 -6.09 -16.08 9.91
C ALA A 7 -6.82 -15.10 8.96
N ASP A 8 -7.51 -14.09 9.50
CA ASP A 8 -8.30 -13.13 8.71
C ASP A 8 -7.68 -11.72 8.64
N MET A 9 -6.38 -11.57 8.95
CA MET A 9 -5.67 -10.34 8.58
C MET A 9 -5.47 -10.30 7.06
N GLN A 10 -6.51 -9.86 6.35
CA GLN A 10 -6.34 -9.41 4.98
C GLN A 10 -5.45 -8.17 5.00
N ILE A 11 -4.45 -8.14 4.13
CA ILE A 11 -3.63 -6.94 3.94
C ILE A 11 -4.58 -5.85 3.41
N ALA A 12 -4.97 -4.93 4.28
CA ALA A 12 -5.62 -3.70 3.86
C ALA A 12 -4.58 -2.92 3.04
N GLY A 13 -4.73 -2.95 1.71
CA GLY A 13 -3.91 -2.13 0.82
C GLY A 13 -4.03 -0.66 1.19
N ILE A 14 -2.93 0.08 1.09
CA ILE A 14 -2.92 1.53 1.36
C ILE A 14 -3.34 2.26 0.08
N ARG A 15 -4.28 3.21 0.19
CA ARG A 15 -4.69 4.00 -0.98
C ARG A 15 -3.57 4.95 -1.40
N CYS A 16 -3.41 5.09 -2.71
CA CYS A 16 -2.38 5.91 -3.31
C CYS A 16 -2.98 6.84 -4.37
N ASP A 17 -2.57 8.11 -4.36
CA ASP A 17 -2.91 9.10 -5.39
C ASP A 17 -1.68 9.33 -6.27
N SER A 18 -1.73 8.84 -7.50
CA SER A 18 -0.62 8.93 -8.44
C SER A 18 -0.46 10.31 -9.07
N ASN A 19 -1.36 11.28 -8.84
CA ASN A 19 -1.27 12.62 -9.44
C ASN A 19 -0.99 12.61 -10.97
N ASN A 20 -1.61 11.68 -11.71
CA ASN A 20 -1.38 11.43 -13.15
C ASN A 20 -0.01 10.83 -13.52
N LEU A 21 0.76 10.32 -12.56
CA LEU A 21 1.89 9.43 -12.84
C LEU A 21 1.35 8.09 -13.39
N GLU A 22 2.15 7.47 -14.27
CA GLU A 22 1.80 6.31 -15.11
C GLU A 22 0.84 5.30 -14.48
N ILE A 23 -0.12 4.85 -15.29
CA ILE A 23 -0.98 3.72 -14.95
C ILE A 23 -0.09 2.48 -14.87
N CYS A 24 0.01 1.88 -13.69
CA CYS A 24 0.62 0.58 -13.54
C CYS A 24 -0.39 -0.52 -13.82
N ASP A 25 0.05 -1.50 -14.61
CA ASP A 25 -0.72 -2.72 -14.84
C ASP A 25 -0.89 -3.48 -13.52
N SER A 26 -1.98 -4.25 -13.43
CA SER A 26 -2.17 -5.17 -12.31
C SER A 26 -0.99 -6.14 -12.20
N ASP A 27 -0.70 -6.56 -10.97
CA ASP A 27 0.44 -7.44 -10.63
C ASP A 27 1.84 -6.87 -10.92
N THR A 28 1.96 -5.55 -11.14
CA THR A 28 3.26 -4.88 -11.27
C THR A 28 3.82 -4.52 -9.89
N LEU A 29 5.05 -4.96 -9.63
CA LEU A 29 5.81 -4.55 -8.45
C LEU A 29 6.40 -3.16 -8.66
N ILE A 30 6.08 -2.24 -7.76
CA ILE A 30 6.50 -0.84 -7.83
C ILE A 30 7.00 -0.36 -6.48
N LYS A 31 7.99 0.54 -6.52
CA LYS A 31 8.45 1.30 -5.37
C LYS A 31 7.90 2.72 -5.47
N ILE A 32 7.28 3.17 -4.38
CA ILE A 32 6.63 4.48 -4.30
C ILE A 32 7.31 5.29 -3.21
N LYS A 33 7.63 6.55 -3.52
CA LYS A 33 8.02 7.56 -2.55
C LYS A 33 7.02 8.70 -2.61
N GLY A 34 6.54 9.13 -1.45
CA GLY A 34 5.53 10.15 -1.36
C GLY A 34 5.26 10.62 0.06
N LYS A 35 4.24 11.46 0.20
CA LYS A 35 3.82 12.01 1.49
C LYS A 35 2.55 11.31 1.96
N ILE A 36 2.50 11.00 3.25
CA ILE A 36 1.29 10.48 3.90
C ILE A 36 0.35 11.64 4.20
N LYS A 37 -0.91 11.51 3.81
CA LYS A 37 -1.98 12.47 4.07
C LYS A 37 -3.18 11.74 4.66
N LYS A 38 -3.86 12.39 5.62
CA LYS A 38 -5.20 11.97 6.05
C LYS A 38 -6.21 12.51 5.06
N ASP A 39 -7.07 11.63 4.58
CA ASP A 39 -8.13 11.95 3.64
C ASP A 39 -9.46 11.38 4.12
N THR A 40 -10.57 11.79 3.53
CA THR A 40 -11.88 11.21 3.83
C THR A 40 -12.36 10.41 2.64
N PHE A 41 -12.67 9.13 2.84
CA PHE A 41 -13.17 8.26 1.79
C PHE A 41 -14.30 7.39 2.29
N LYS A 42 -15.40 7.37 1.54
CA LYS A 42 -16.65 6.71 1.94
C LYS A 42 -17.14 7.11 3.35
N GLY A 43 -16.81 8.33 3.79
CA GLY A 43 -17.23 8.87 5.08
C GLY A 43 -16.30 8.55 6.26
N GLU A 44 -15.21 7.81 6.04
CA GLU A 44 -14.23 7.47 7.08
C GLU A 44 -12.87 8.14 6.82
N VAL A 45 -12.09 8.33 7.88
CA VAL A 45 -10.72 8.83 7.79
C VAL A 45 -9.85 7.72 7.22
N ASP A 46 -9.30 7.94 6.04
CA ASP A 46 -8.40 7.00 5.37
C ASP A 46 -7.00 7.62 5.20
N ILE A 47 -5.99 6.76 5.12
CA ILE A 47 -4.61 7.16 4.88
C ILE A 47 -4.33 7.07 3.39
N LEU A 48 -3.93 8.20 2.81
CA LEU A 48 -3.60 8.34 1.39
C LEU A 48 -2.11 8.65 1.23
N ILE A 49 -1.42 7.90 0.37
CA ILE A 49 -0.08 8.26 -0.08
C ILE A 49 -0.21 9.16 -1.31
N VAL A 50 0.28 10.40 -1.21
CA VAL A 50 0.42 11.31 -2.36
C VAL A 50 1.78 11.03 -3.00
N VAL A 51 1.77 10.46 -4.20
CA VAL A 51 3.00 10.04 -4.88
C VAL A 51 3.82 11.24 -5.33
N GLU A 52 5.11 11.20 -5.03
CA GLU A 52 6.11 12.14 -5.56
C GLU A 52 7.03 11.44 -6.58
N HIS A 53 7.31 10.14 -6.38
CA HIS A 53 8.11 9.33 -7.28
C HIS A 53 7.59 7.89 -7.33
N LEU A 54 7.59 7.30 -8.52
CA LEU A 54 7.16 5.93 -8.79
C LEU A 54 8.18 5.28 -9.73
N GLU A 55 8.64 4.09 -9.38
CA GLU A 55 9.52 3.28 -10.21
C GLU A 55 9.09 1.80 -10.19
N LYS A 56 9.24 1.11 -11.32
CA LYS A 56 9.01 -0.34 -11.42
C LYS A 56 10.18 -1.06 -10.78
N ASP A 57 9.88 -1.98 -9.87
CA ASP A 57 10.88 -2.75 -9.14
C ASP A 57 10.53 -4.24 -9.25
N PRO A 58 11.01 -4.94 -10.29
CA PRO A 58 10.66 -6.34 -10.54
C PRO A 58 11.29 -7.30 -9.53
N ASN A 59 12.25 -6.85 -8.71
CA ASN A 59 12.92 -7.64 -7.69
C ASN A 59 12.95 -6.83 -6.38
N PRO A 60 11.80 -6.68 -5.69
CA PRO A 60 11.78 -6.00 -4.41
C PRO A 60 12.51 -6.89 -3.39
N ASP A 61 13.81 -6.65 -3.22
CA ASP A 61 14.66 -7.32 -2.22
C ASP A 61 14.14 -7.13 -0.78
N THR A 62 13.20 -6.20 -0.60
CA THR A 62 12.40 -5.99 0.61
C THR A 62 11.01 -6.62 0.47
N LEU A 63 10.94 -7.95 0.35
CA LEU A 63 9.73 -8.65 0.78
C LEU A 63 9.57 -8.33 2.27
N TYR A 64 8.60 -7.49 2.60
CA TYR A 64 8.21 -7.22 3.98
C TYR A 64 7.67 -8.53 4.57
N VAL A 65 8.55 -9.40 5.05
CA VAL A 65 8.17 -10.60 5.78
C VAL A 65 7.85 -10.13 7.18
N TYR A 66 6.56 -10.06 7.50
CA TYR A 66 6.09 -9.87 8.87
C TYR A 66 6.85 -10.86 9.77
N PRO A 67 7.71 -10.41 10.69
CA PRO A 67 8.42 -11.33 11.56
C PRO A 67 7.39 -11.87 12.55
N PHE A 68 7.29 -13.20 12.58
CA PHE A 68 6.47 -13.97 13.52
C PHE A 68 6.73 -13.56 14.98
#